data_AF-A0A2V6MBH4-F1
#
_entry.id   AF-A0A2V6MBH4-F1
#
_cell.length_a   1.000
_cell.length_b   1.000
_cell.length_c   1.000
_cell.angle_alpha   90.00
_cell.angle_beta   90.00
_cell.angle_gamma   90.00
#
_symmetry.space_group_name_H-M   'P 1'
#
loop_
_entity.id
_entity.type
_entity.pdbx_description
1 polymer ?
#
loop_
_entity_poly.entity_id
_entity_poly.type
_entity_poly.pdbx_seq_one_letter_code
_entity_poly.pdbx_strand_id
1 'polypeptide(L)'
;MKKEQALAARLHPRLRDWFFASFPGFTHAQLLCVPAVLNRESILLTSPTGSGKTLAGFLGVFDSVLRELESNGLKPGVRCIYISPLRALAYDIEKNLRGPITGMGLENELRIHLRTGDTPASERTKFRNKPSHFLVTTPESLAILLAQQSYAQHLAHTKFVIVDELHSFAGNKRGADLSISLERLQMLRGQSNLCRVGLSATAAPLDLLAQFLVGKNRHCRVAEARIEKEQIVDVFSPIRRDPYPPSGYTGVRLYAELSQLIRSRQSVIVFTNVRVCASSCRNWRTRSKFITLRWIAVCDLRSKIV
;
A
#
# COMPACT_ATOMS: atom_id res chain seq x y z
N MET A 1 -24.35 -8.36 -6.50
CA MET A 1 -25.41 -8.46 -5.47
C MET A 1 -25.29 -9.68 -4.56
N LYS A 2 -25.53 -10.94 -4.99
CA LYS A 2 -25.51 -12.12 -4.08
C LYS A 2 -24.19 -12.30 -3.29
N LYS A 3 -23.03 -12.19 -3.96
CA LYS A 3 -21.70 -12.32 -3.30
C LYS A 3 -21.41 -11.22 -2.28
N GLU A 4 -21.83 -9.99 -2.58
CA GLU A 4 -21.64 -8.82 -1.71
C GLU A 4 -22.51 -8.90 -0.47
N GLN A 5 -23.79 -9.26 -0.61
CA GLN A 5 -24.68 -9.47 0.53
C GLN A 5 -24.18 -10.60 1.44
N ALA A 6 -23.70 -11.70 0.86
CA ALA A 6 -23.10 -12.81 1.60
C ALA A 6 -21.83 -12.38 2.36
N LEU A 7 -20.96 -11.56 1.75
CA LEU A 7 -19.78 -11.03 2.43
C LEU A 7 -20.16 -10.07 3.55
N ALA A 8 -21.07 -9.13 3.28
CA ALA A 8 -21.56 -8.17 4.26
C ALA A 8 -22.12 -8.89 5.50
N ALA A 9 -22.91 -9.94 5.32
CA ALA A 9 -23.48 -10.72 6.43
C ALA A 9 -22.41 -11.43 7.28
N ARG A 10 -21.25 -11.73 6.72
CA ARG A 10 -20.12 -12.38 7.44
C ARG A 10 -19.28 -11.40 8.24
N LEU A 11 -19.26 -10.12 7.88
CA LEU A 11 -18.47 -9.10 8.59
C LEU A 11 -19.07 -8.80 9.96
N HIS A 12 -18.19 -8.45 10.89
CA HIS A 12 -18.57 -7.89 12.18
C HIS A 12 -19.54 -6.70 11.99
N PRO A 13 -20.66 -6.62 12.75
CA PRO A 13 -21.66 -5.57 12.57
C PRO A 13 -21.07 -4.16 12.54
N ARG A 14 -20.25 -3.80 13.55
CA ARG A 14 -19.55 -2.49 13.58
C ARG A 14 -18.75 -2.17 12.31
N LEU A 15 -18.01 -3.15 11.78
CA LEU A 15 -17.21 -2.97 10.57
C LEU A 15 -18.09 -2.82 9.33
N ARG A 16 -19.12 -3.66 9.23
CA ARG A 16 -20.09 -3.63 8.13
C ARG A 16 -20.80 -2.28 8.09
N ASP A 17 -21.32 -1.84 9.22
CA ASP A 17 -22.15 -0.63 9.31
C ASP A 17 -21.29 0.61 9.00
N TRP A 18 -20.06 0.68 9.52
CA TRP A 18 -19.10 1.71 9.13
C TRP A 18 -18.77 1.67 7.63
N PHE A 19 -18.54 0.48 7.06
CA PHE A 19 -18.14 0.32 5.67
C PHE A 19 -19.23 0.86 4.72
N PHE A 20 -20.50 0.48 4.93
CA PHE A 20 -21.61 0.94 4.09
C PHE A 20 -22.03 2.39 4.37
N ALA A 21 -21.69 2.96 5.52
CA ALA A 21 -21.81 4.39 5.76
C ALA A 21 -20.74 5.20 4.99
N SER A 22 -19.57 4.60 4.73
CA SER A 22 -18.42 5.27 4.11
C SER A 22 -18.30 5.04 2.60
N PHE A 23 -18.79 3.90 2.11
CA PHE A 23 -18.61 3.46 0.73
C PHE A 23 -19.91 2.90 0.14
N PRO A 24 -20.14 3.06 -1.17
CA PRO A 24 -21.37 2.58 -1.82
C PRO A 24 -21.45 1.05 -1.94
N GLY A 25 -20.32 0.35 -1.84
CA GLY A 25 -20.24 -1.11 -1.99
C GLY A 25 -18.79 -1.59 -2.07
N PHE A 26 -18.60 -2.91 -2.11
CA PHE A 26 -17.26 -3.49 -2.22
C PHE A 26 -16.69 -3.38 -3.64
N THR A 27 -15.40 -3.06 -3.73
CA THR A 27 -14.68 -3.19 -5.01
C THR A 27 -14.44 -4.65 -5.36
N HIS A 28 -14.17 -4.95 -6.63
CA HIS A 28 -13.82 -6.31 -7.07
C HIS A 28 -12.64 -6.87 -6.24
N ALA A 29 -11.61 -6.06 -6.01
CA ALA A 29 -10.44 -6.43 -5.21
C ALA A 29 -10.82 -6.82 -3.77
N GLN A 30 -11.74 -6.08 -3.15
CA GLN A 30 -12.24 -6.38 -1.81
C GLN A 30 -13.07 -7.68 -1.79
N LEU A 31 -13.94 -7.88 -2.78
CA LEU A 31 -14.74 -9.11 -2.90
C LEU A 31 -13.87 -10.38 -3.06
N LEU A 32 -12.69 -10.26 -3.67
CA LEU A 32 -11.74 -11.36 -3.80
C LEU A 32 -10.89 -11.57 -2.54
N CYS A 33 -10.40 -10.49 -1.94
CA CYS A 33 -9.41 -10.56 -0.86
C CYS A 33 -10.03 -10.81 0.51
N VAL A 34 -11.10 -10.09 0.86
CA VAL A 34 -11.66 -10.12 2.22
C VAL A 34 -12.08 -11.52 2.67
N PRO A 35 -12.77 -12.34 1.85
CA PRO A 35 -13.14 -13.70 2.26
C PRO A 35 -11.94 -14.57 2.63
N ALA A 36 -10.81 -14.45 1.91
CA ALA A 36 -9.59 -15.20 2.20
C ALA A 36 -8.98 -14.77 3.54
N VAL A 37 -8.89 -13.46 3.77
CA VAL A 37 -8.35 -12.91 5.03
C VAL A 37 -9.22 -13.29 6.24
N LEU A 38 -10.55 -13.26 6.09
CA LEU A 38 -11.49 -13.75 7.12
C LEU A 38 -11.24 -15.23 7.46
N ASN A 39 -10.95 -16.04 6.45
CA ASN A 39 -10.67 -17.47 6.60
C ASN A 39 -9.24 -17.79 7.02
N ARG A 40 -8.40 -16.79 7.30
CA ARG A 40 -6.95 -16.99 7.59
C ARG A 40 -6.16 -17.63 6.46
N GLU A 41 -6.65 -17.49 5.24
CA GLU A 41 -5.98 -17.96 4.03
C GLU A 41 -5.05 -16.86 3.49
N SER A 42 -3.77 -17.18 3.34
CA SER A 42 -2.80 -16.29 2.69
C SER A 42 -3.19 -16.06 1.23
N ILE A 43 -3.08 -14.81 0.76
CA ILE A 43 -3.56 -14.40 -0.55
C ILE A 43 -2.59 -13.41 -1.21
N LEU A 44 -2.32 -13.60 -2.49
CA LEU A 44 -1.71 -12.63 -3.38
C LEU A 44 -2.84 -11.97 -4.20
N LEU A 45 -3.12 -10.70 -3.91
CA LEU A 45 -4.06 -9.89 -4.66
C LEU A 45 -3.31 -9.01 -5.66
N THR A 46 -3.55 -9.23 -6.95
CA THR A 46 -3.14 -8.31 -8.00
C THR A 46 -4.31 -7.42 -8.40
N SER A 47 -4.08 -6.11 -8.47
CA SER A 47 -5.12 -5.18 -8.89
C SER A 47 -4.53 -3.83 -9.29
N PRO A 48 -5.06 -3.12 -10.29
CA PRO A 48 -4.62 -1.78 -10.65
C PRO A 48 -4.64 -0.80 -9.47
N THR A 49 -3.87 0.29 -9.57
CA THR A 49 -3.93 1.37 -8.57
C THR A 49 -5.33 1.98 -8.51
N GLY A 50 -5.75 2.41 -7.31
CA GLY A 50 -7.10 2.95 -7.07
C GLY A 50 -8.21 1.89 -6.95
N SER A 51 -7.88 0.60 -6.94
CA SER A 51 -8.84 -0.52 -6.78
C SER A 51 -9.34 -0.76 -5.35
N GLY A 52 -8.82 -0.01 -4.37
CA GLY A 52 -9.06 -0.26 -2.95
C GLY A 52 -8.26 -1.44 -2.37
N LYS A 53 -7.16 -1.87 -3.03
CA LYS A 53 -6.30 -3.00 -2.61
C LYS A 53 -5.86 -2.94 -1.14
N THR A 54 -5.48 -1.76 -0.67
CA THR A 54 -5.01 -1.56 0.70
C THR A 54 -6.12 -1.85 1.71
N LEU A 55 -7.31 -1.27 1.51
CA LEU A 55 -8.46 -1.53 2.38
C LEU A 55 -8.89 -2.99 2.31
N ALA A 56 -8.81 -3.63 1.14
CA ALA A 56 -9.10 -5.05 0.95
C ALA A 56 -8.25 -5.95 1.87
N GLY A 57 -6.97 -5.63 2.05
CA GLY A 57 -6.09 -6.34 2.98
C GLY A 57 -6.44 -6.12 4.46
N PHE A 58 -6.95 -4.93 4.81
CA PHE A 58 -7.24 -4.57 6.20
C PHE A 58 -8.65 -4.93 6.68
N LEU A 59 -9.66 -5.03 5.82
CA LEU A 59 -11.05 -5.31 6.26
C LEU A 59 -11.14 -6.63 7.04
N GLY A 60 -10.54 -7.72 6.55
CA GLY A 60 -10.53 -8.99 7.29
C GLY A 60 -9.69 -8.95 8.57
N VAL A 61 -8.70 -8.05 8.64
CA VAL A 61 -7.91 -7.81 9.85
C VAL A 61 -8.76 -7.11 10.91
N PHE A 62 -9.48 -6.05 10.53
CA PHE A 62 -10.38 -5.33 11.43
C PHE A 62 -11.48 -6.25 11.98
N ASP A 63 -12.09 -7.08 11.12
CA ASP A 63 -13.09 -8.06 11.55
C ASP A 63 -12.52 -8.98 12.65
N SER A 64 -11.34 -9.54 12.43
CA SER A 64 -10.73 -10.41 13.43
C SER A 64 -10.34 -9.67 14.72
N VAL A 65 -9.92 -8.41 14.63
CA VAL A 65 -9.54 -7.62 15.81
C VAL A 65 -10.79 -7.25 16.62
N LEU A 66 -11.88 -6.88 15.97
CA LEU A 66 -13.17 -6.59 16.62
C LEU A 66 -13.71 -7.81 17.36
N ARG A 67 -13.70 -8.99 16.72
CA ARG A 67 -14.13 -10.23 17.37
C ARG A 67 -13.25 -10.60 18.57
N GLU A 68 -11.95 -10.33 18.48
CA GLU A 68 -11.04 -10.53 19.61
C GLU A 68 -11.31 -9.54 20.74
N LEU A 69 -11.61 -8.28 20.41
CA LEU A 69 -11.98 -7.24 21.36
C LEU A 69 -13.22 -7.62 22.16
N GLU A 70 -14.28 -8.10 21.49
CA GLU A 70 -15.55 -8.48 22.13
C GLU A 70 -15.43 -9.75 22.97
N SER A 71 -14.64 -10.73 22.55
CA SER A 71 -14.58 -12.04 23.23
C SER A 71 -13.74 -12.04 24.50
N ASN A 72 -12.54 -11.44 24.47
CA ASN A 72 -11.55 -11.59 25.54
C ASN A 72 -10.85 -10.28 25.92
N GLY A 73 -11.23 -9.16 25.31
CA GLY A 73 -10.45 -7.93 25.34
C GLY A 73 -9.13 -8.05 24.56
N LEU A 74 -8.67 -6.93 24.01
CA LEU A 74 -7.44 -6.92 23.22
C LEU A 74 -6.20 -6.92 24.12
N LYS A 75 -5.55 -8.09 24.25
CA LYS A 75 -4.27 -8.18 24.96
C LYS A 75 -3.17 -7.38 24.24
N PRO A 76 -2.25 -6.73 24.98
CA PRO A 76 -1.12 -6.02 24.38
C PRO A 76 -0.36 -6.89 23.36
N GLY A 77 -0.03 -6.30 22.21
CA GLY A 77 0.77 -6.96 21.18
C GLY A 77 0.26 -6.68 19.77
N VAL A 78 1.15 -6.82 18.80
CA VAL A 78 0.84 -6.57 17.39
C VAL A 78 -0.06 -7.69 16.87
N ARG A 79 -1.13 -7.34 16.15
CA ARG A 79 -1.99 -8.29 15.44
C ARG A 79 -1.77 -8.25 13.93
N CYS A 80 -1.43 -7.07 13.40
CA CYS A 80 -1.16 -6.88 11.98
C CYS A 80 0.10 -6.05 11.76
N ILE A 81 0.98 -6.56 10.90
CA ILE A 81 2.13 -5.82 10.40
C ILE A 81 1.88 -5.46 8.94
N TYR A 82 2.02 -4.18 8.60
CA TYR A 82 2.03 -3.69 7.23
C TYR A 82 3.46 -3.37 6.81
N ILE A 83 3.91 -3.98 5.73
CA ILE A 83 5.23 -3.78 5.15
C ILE A 83 5.09 -2.86 3.94
N SER A 84 5.61 -1.64 4.08
CA SER A 84 5.68 -0.67 3.00
C SER A 84 7.01 -0.79 2.23
N PRO A 85 6.99 -0.71 0.89
CA PRO A 85 8.21 -0.64 0.08
C PRO A 85 8.96 0.68 0.28
N LEU A 86 8.25 1.77 0.59
CA LEU A 86 8.81 3.12 0.69
C LEU A 86 8.42 3.76 2.01
N ARG A 87 9.38 4.44 2.65
CA ARG A 87 9.15 5.17 3.90
C ARG A 87 8.06 6.24 3.75
N ALA A 88 8.04 6.91 2.60
CA ALA A 88 7.09 7.98 2.29
C ALA A 88 5.62 7.52 2.33
N LEU A 89 5.34 6.26 1.98
CA LEU A 89 3.97 5.73 1.98
C LEU A 89 3.46 5.38 3.38
N ALA A 90 4.35 5.26 4.37
CA ALA A 90 3.96 4.72 5.66
C ALA A 90 3.02 5.68 6.44
N TYR A 91 3.17 6.99 6.26
CA TYR A 91 2.25 8.00 6.80
C TYR A 91 0.87 7.95 6.13
N ASP A 92 0.83 7.75 4.80
CA ASP A 92 -0.42 7.62 4.07
C ASP A 92 -1.20 6.38 4.53
N ILE A 93 -0.50 5.28 4.81
CA ILE A 93 -1.11 4.06 5.36
C ILE A 93 -1.62 4.26 6.78
N GLU A 94 -0.90 4.99 7.63
CA GLU A 94 -1.40 5.35 8.95
C GLU A 94 -2.71 6.14 8.84
N LYS A 95 -2.79 7.14 7.96
CA LYS A 95 -4.01 7.91 7.72
C LYS A 95 -5.16 7.01 7.21
N ASN A 96 -4.86 6.09 6.30
CA ASN A 96 -5.84 5.12 5.79
C ASN A 96 -6.35 4.15 6.86
N LEU A 97 -5.54 3.86 7.89
CA LEU A 97 -5.95 3.05 9.04
C LEU A 97 -6.74 3.83 10.09
N ARG A 98 -6.42 5.12 10.28
CA ARG A 98 -7.15 5.99 11.21
C ARG A 98 -8.60 6.20 10.81
N GLY A 99 -8.89 6.34 9.51
CA GLY A 99 -10.26 6.51 9.02
C GLY A 99 -11.24 5.44 9.53
N PRO A 100 -10.98 4.14 9.30
CA PRO A 100 -11.78 3.05 9.84
C PRO A 100 -11.82 3.00 11.37
N ILE A 101 -10.68 3.21 12.04
CA ILE A 101 -10.62 3.18 13.51
C ILE A 101 -11.54 4.25 14.11
N THR A 102 -11.46 5.48 13.62
CA THR A 102 -12.32 6.58 14.07
C THR A 102 -13.76 6.41 13.67
N GLY A 103 -14.02 5.97 12.44
CA GLY A 103 -15.39 5.73 11.98
C GLY A 103 -16.10 4.59 12.73
N MET A 104 -15.37 3.70 13.39
CA MET A 104 -15.92 2.67 14.28
C MET A 104 -15.84 3.04 15.77
N GLY A 105 -15.31 4.22 16.12
CA GLY A 105 -15.16 4.67 17.51
C GLY A 105 -14.18 3.83 18.34
N LEU A 106 -13.06 3.40 17.74
CA LEU A 106 -12.09 2.47 18.34
C LEU A 106 -10.76 3.13 18.75
N GLU A 107 -10.70 4.45 18.88
CA GLU A 107 -9.46 5.19 19.16
C GLU A 107 -8.84 4.84 20.51
N ASN A 108 -9.66 4.43 21.48
CA ASN A 108 -9.20 4.07 22.81
C ASN A 108 -8.69 2.62 22.87
N GLU A 109 -9.18 1.77 21.95
CA GLU A 109 -8.93 0.34 21.90
C GLU A 109 -7.84 -0.01 20.90
N LEU A 110 -7.74 0.71 19.77
CA LEU A 110 -6.83 0.39 18.67
C LEU A 110 -5.74 1.43 18.51
N ARG A 111 -4.50 0.95 18.54
CA ARG A 111 -3.30 1.78 18.39
C ARG A 111 -2.53 1.37 17.15
N ILE A 112 -2.06 2.37 16.42
CA ILE A 112 -1.18 2.23 15.26
C ILE A 112 0.20 2.74 15.66
N HIS A 113 1.25 2.01 15.31
CA HIS A 113 2.62 2.47 15.45
C HIS A 113 3.32 2.47 14.10
N LEU A 114 3.99 3.58 13.80
CA LEU A 114 4.84 3.73 12.63
C LEU A 114 6.30 3.50 13.01
N ARG A 115 6.89 2.41 12.48
CA ARG A 115 8.30 2.07 12.68
C ARG A 115 9.06 2.12 11.36
N THR A 116 9.83 3.18 11.17
CA THR A 116 10.79 3.30 10.07
C THR A 116 12.15 3.75 10.60
N GLY A 117 13.11 3.95 9.70
CA GLY A 117 14.38 4.59 10.05
C GLY A 117 14.23 6.03 10.56
N ASP A 118 13.10 6.71 10.31
CA ASP A 118 12.87 8.11 10.75
C ASP A 118 12.20 8.16 12.12
N THR A 119 11.76 7.03 12.68
CA THR A 119 11.02 7.03 13.95
C THR A 119 11.94 7.49 15.09
N PRO A 120 11.59 8.58 15.81
CA PRO A 120 12.38 9.10 16.91
C PRO A 120 12.59 8.08 18.04
N ALA A 121 13.67 8.22 18.80
CA ALA A 121 14.00 7.33 19.92
C ALA A 121 12.91 7.28 21.01
N SER A 122 12.23 8.40 21.24
CA SER A 122 11.09 8.50 22.16
C SER A 122 9.94 7.60 21.74
N GLU A 123 9.54 7.65 20.46
CA GLU A 123 8.46 6.83 19.90
C GLU A 123 8.81 5.33 19.90
N ARG A 124 10.09 4.99 19.62
CA ARG A 124 10.58 3.60 19.75
C ARG A 124 10.42 3.08 21.17
N THR A 125 10.79 3.89 22.16
CA THR A 125 10.68 3.54 23.58
C THR A 125 9.22 3.37 23.99
N LYS A 126 8.32 4.25 23.53
CA LYS A 126 6.88 4.12 23.77
C LYS A 126 6.34 2.79 23.25
N PHE A 127 6.70 2.39 22.03
CA PHE A 127 6.26 1.10 21.48
C PHE A 127 6.83 -0.09 22.25
N ARG A 128 8.12 -0.01 22.65
CA ARG A 128 8.75 -1.06 23.47
C ARG A 128 8.03 -1.27 24.81
N ASN A 129 7.57 -0.19 25.43
CA ASN A 129 6.89 -0.26 26.73
C ASN A 129 5.40 -0.62 26.59
N LYS A 130 4.72 -0.11 25.56
CA LYS A 130 3.28 -0.30 25.34
C LYS A 130 3.03 -0.61 23.86
N PRO A 131 2.99 -1.90 23.46
CA PRO A 131 2.86 -2.27 22.06
C PRO A 131 1.53 -1.81 21.47
N SER A 132 1.55 -1.57 20.16
CA SER A 132 0.36 -1.22 19.37
C SER A 132 -0.22 -2.44 18.65
N HIS A 133 -1.46 -2.36 18.18
CA HIS A 133 -2.16 -3.48 17.54
C HIS A 133 -1.85 -3.55 16.04
N PHE A 134 -1.62 -2.40 15.42
CA PHE A 134 -1.16 -2.27 14.05
C PHE A 134 0.27 -1.71 14.02
N LEU A 135 1.15 -2.36 13.27
CA LEU A 135 2.51 -1.90 13.04
C LEU A 135 2.70 -1.63 11.55
N VAL A 136 2.95 -0.38 11.18
CA VAL A 136 3.36 0.00 9.81
C VAL A 136 4.87 0.15 9.81
N THR A 137 5.57 -0.61 8.96
CA THR A 137 7.04 -0.66 8.97
C THR A 137 7.63 -0.90 7.58
N THR A 138 8.95 -0.78 7.46
CA THR A 138 9.72 -1.25 6.29
C THR A 138 10.32 -2.64 6.56
N PRO A 139 10.76 -3.39 5.54
CA PRO A 139 11.44 -4.67 5.73
C PRO A 139 12.66 -4.57 6.65
N GLU A 140 13.51 -3.56 6.45
CA GLU A 140 14.74 -3.37 7.22
C GLU A 140 14.43 -3.10 8.70
N SER A 141 13.40 -2.28 8.94
CA SER A 141 12.95 -1.96 10.29
C SER A 141 12.33 -3.19 10.98
N LEU A 142 11.63 -4.05 10.23
CA LEU A 142 11.12 -5.33 10.75
C LEU A 142 12.28 -6.25 11.15
N ALA A 143 13.31 -6.39 10.32
CA ALA A 143 14.48 -7.23 10.62
C ALA A 143 15.16 -6.81 11.94
N ILE A 144 15.28 -5.49 12.17
CA ILE A 144 15.82 -4.93 13.41
C ILE A 144 14.91 -5.25 14.61
N LEU A 145 13.58 -5.11 14.47
CA LEU A 145 12.64 -5.44 15.54
C LEU A 145 12.70 -6.92 15.92
N LEU A 146 12.77 -7.82 14.94
CA LEU A 146 12.85 -9.27 15.16
C LEU A 146 14.17 -9.70 15.83
N ALA A 147 15.25 -8.93 15.66
CA ALA A 147 16.54 -9.19 16.30
C ALA A 147 16.58 -8.80 17.78
N GLN A 148 15.58 -8.06 18.29
CA GLN A 148 15.57 -7.56 19.66
C GLN A 148 14.47 -8.25 20.47
N GLN A 149 14.85 -9.01 21.50
CA GLN A 149 13.94 -9.85 22.30
C GLN A 149 12.70 -9.10 22.79
N SER A 150 12.87 -7.89 23.31
CA SER A 150 11.77 -7.06 23.83
C SER A 150 10.72 -6.71 22.77
N TYR A 151 11.14 -6.47 21.52
CA TYR A 151 10.21 -6.21 20.43
C TYR A 151 9.63 -7.52 19.87
N ALA A 152 10.43 -8.58 19.77
CA ALA A 152 9.99 -9.88 19.30
C ALA A 152 8.81 -10.44 20.13
N GLN A 153 8.81 -10.23 21.44
CA GLN A 153 7.69 -10.58 22.33
C GLN A 153 6.38 -9.90 21.90
N HIS A 154 6.42 -8.63 21.52
CA HIS A 154 5.25 -7.90 21.02
C HIS A 154 4.75 -8.42 19.67
N LEU A 155 5.63 -9.00 18.86
CA LEU A 155 5.31 -9.55 17.55
C LEU A 155 4.77 -10.99 17.61
N ALA A 156 4.92 -11.69 18.74
CA ALA A 156 4.45 -13.07 18.91
C ALA A 156 2.93 -13.22 18.74
N HIS A 157 2.16 -12.14 18.92
CA HIS A 157 0.71 -12.15 18.69
C HIS A 157 0.29 -11.80 17.26
N THR A 158 1.26 -11.62 16.34
CA THR A 158 0.96 -11.21 14.96
C THR A 158 0.20 -12.29 14.22
N LYS A 159 -1.02 -11.95 13.82
CA LYS A 159 -1.95 -12.84 13.14
C LYS A 159 -1.94 -12.61 11.62
N PHE A 160 -1.55 -11.42 11.19
CA PHE A 160 -1.53 -11.00 9.79
C PHE A 160 -0.26 -10.24 9.44
N VAL A 161 0.24 -10.47 8.23
CA VAL A 161 1.21 -9.58 7.58
C VAL A 161 0.69 -9.18 6.23
N ILE A 162 0.66 -7.88 5.96
CA ILE A 162 0.33 -7.32 4.65
C ILE A 162 1.63 -6.80 4.05
N VAL A 163 1.99 -7.29 2.87
CA VAL A 163 3.16 -6.83 2.10
C VAL A 163 2.67 -6.09 0.88
N ASP A 164 2.86 -4.77 0.88
CA ASP A 164 2.44 -3.91 -0.22
C ASP A 164 3.54 -3.76 -1.28
N GLU A 165 3.10 -3.54 -2.51
CA GLU A 165 3.92 -3.60 -3.73
C GLU A 165 4.90 -4.79 -3.73
N LEU A 166 4.36 -6.00 -3.51
CA LEU A 166 5.15 -7.23 -3.36
C LEU A 166 6.17 -7.42 -4.50
N HIS A 167 5.80 -7.04 -5.74
CA HIS A 167 6.67 -7.12 -6.92
C HIS A 167 7.98 -6.33 -6.75
N SER A 168 7.98 -5.25 -5.97
CA SER A 168 9.17 -4.42 -5.75
C SER A 168 10.25 -5.12 -4.92
N PHE A 169 9.89 -6.21 -4.23
CA PHE A 169 10.81 -7.02 -3.44
C PHE A 169 11.32 -8.25 -4.22
N ALA A 170 10.63 -8.67 -5.27
CA ALA A 170 11.01 -9.85 -6.02
C ALA A 170 12.35 -9.64 -6.75
N GLY A 171 13.22 -10.66 -6.73
CA GLY A 171 14.47 -10.68 -7.49
C GLY A 171 15.59 -9.78 -6.94
N ASN A 172 15.50 -9.31 -5.68
CA ASN A 172 16.56 -8.49 -5.09
C ASN A 172 16.89 -8.89 -3.63
N LYS A 173 18.04 -8.41 -3.14
CA LYS A 173 18.54 -8.72 -1.78
C LYS A 173 17.57 -8.27 -0.68
N ARG A 174 16.83 -7.19 -0.93
CA ARG A 174 15.83 -6.66 0.00
C ARG A 174 14.65 -7.61 0.18
N GLY A 175 14.20 -8.25 -0.90
CA GLY A 175 13.19 -9.31 -0.81
C GLY A 175 13.69 -10.60 -0.19
N ALA A 176 14.96 -10.94 -0.40
CA ALA A 176 15.57 -12.08 0.29
C ALA A 176 15.55 -11.87 1.82
N ASP A 177 15.95 -10.68 2.30
CA ASP A 177 15.88 -10.30 3.71
C ASP A 177 14.43 -10.31 4.25
N LEU A 178 13.48 -9.78 3.48
CA LEU A 178 12.05 -9.83 3.83
C LEU A 178 11.57 -11.27 4.00
N SER A 179 11.94 -12.18 3.08
CA SER A 179 11.54 -13.59 3.14
C SER A 179 12.03 -14.26 4.42
N ILE A 180 13.29 -14.02 4.79
CA ILE A 180 13.89 -14.53 6.04
C ILE A 180 13.16 -13.93 7.25
N SER A 181 12.87 -12.63 7.23
CA SER A 181 12.14 -11.95 8.30
C SER A 181 10.72 -12.50 8.48
N LEU A 182 10.01 -12.84 7.39
CA LEU A 182 8.69 -13.47 7.45
C LEU A 182 8.75 -14.89 8.02
N GLU A 183 9.77 -15.67 7.70
CA GLU A 183 9.96 -17.00 8.34
C GLU A 183 10.30 -16.88 9.82
N ARG A 184 11.16 -15.94 10.21
CA ARG A 184 11.45 -15.67 11.63
C ARG A 184 10.18 -15.27 12.40
N LEU A 185 9.32 -14.45 11.80
CA LEU A 185 8.05 -14.08 12.39
C LEU A 185 7.09 -15.28 12.49
N GLN A 186 7.06 -16.16 11.48
CA GLN A 186 6.31 -17.41 11.54
C GLN A 186 6.82 -18.34 12.65
N MET A 187 8.13 -18.42 12.86
CA MET A 187 8.72 -19.20 13.96
C MET A 187 8.30 -18.65 15.34
N LEU A 188 8.27 -17.32 15.51
CA LEU A 188 7.77 -16.70 16.74
C LEU A 188 6.30 -17.02 17.03
N ARG A 189 5.51 -17.36 16.00
CA ARG A 189 4.11 -17.78 16.11
C ARG A 189 3.93 -19.25 16.46
N GLY A 190 4.99 -20.05 16.37
CA GLY A 190 4.94 -21.49 16.59
C GLY A 190 3.97 -22.18 15.62
N GLN A 191 3.05 -22.99 16.17
CA GLN A 191 2.10 -23.79 15.39
C GLN A 191 0.97 -22.96 14.75
N SER A 192 0.77 -21.72 15.18
CA SER A 192 -0.26 -20.86 14.59
C SER A 192 0.21 -20.30 13.25
N ASN A 193 -0.55 -20.56 12.18
CA ASN A 193 -0.21 -20.06 10.86
C ASN A 193 -0.33 -18.52 10.79
N LEU A 194 0.64 -17.87 10.15
CA LEU A 194 0.62 -16.44 9.86
C LEU A 194 -0.11 -16.21 8.53
N CYS A 195 -1.20 -15.46 8.56
CA CYS A 195 -1.91 -15.08 7.33
C CYS A 195 -1.12 -13.99 6.61
N ARG A 196 -0.59 -14.28 5.42
CA ARG A 196 0.20 -13.35 4.61
C ARG A 196 -0.62 -12.83 3.44
N VAL A 197 -0.74 -11.52 3.31
CA VAL A 197 -1.48 -10.83 2.26
C VAL A 197 -0.48 -10.06 1.40
N GLY A 198 -0.29 -10.48 0.16
CA GLY A 198 0.52 -9.76 -0.82
C GLY A 198 -0.36 -8.85 -1.66
N LEU A 199 -0.02 -7.57 -1.77
CA LEU A 199 -0.69 -6.62 -2.64
C LEU A 199 0.27 -6.22 -3.76
N SER A 200 -0.19 -6.27 -5.01
CA SER A 200 0.64 -5.84 -6.15
C SER A 200 -0.21 -5.17 -7.25
N ALA A 201 0.33 -4.13 -7.88
CA ALA A 201 -0.31 -3.50 -9.04
C ALA A 201 -0.11 -4.30 -10.34
N THR A 202 1.13 -4.65 -10.62
CA THR A 202 1.57 -5.41 -11.79
C THR A 202 2.49 -6.52 -11.29
N ALA A 203 2.22 -7.76 -11.66
CA ALA A 203 2.96 -8.90 -11.15
C ALA A 203 2.92 -10.04 -12.16
N ALA A 204 4.09 -10.56 -12.51
CA ALA A 204 4.25 -11.79 -13.29
C ALA A 204 5.66 -12.35 -13.07
N PRO A 205 5.85 -13.68 -13.00
CA PRO A 205 4.82 -14.73 -12.89
C PRO A 205 4.20 -14.79 -11.47
N LEU A 206 2.88 -14.97 -11.39
CA LEU A 206 2.11 -14.89 -10.13
C LEU A 206 2.42 -16.02 -9.17
N ASP A 207 2.59 -17.25 -9.67
CA ASP A 207 2.87 -18.42 -8.83
C ASP A 207 4.17 -18.26 -8.06
N LEU A 208 5.18 -17.69 -8.71
CA LEU A 208 6.50 -17.44 -8.14
C LEU A 208 6.46 -16.34 -7.08
N LEU A 209 5.67 -15.28 -7.32
CA LEU A 209 5.41 -14.23 -6.32
C LEU A 209 4.60 -14.76 -5.13
N ALA A 210 3.64 -15.65 -5.37
CA ALA A 210 2.85 -16.29 -4.33
C ALA A 210 3.75 -17.18 -3.45
N GLN A 211 4.63 -17.99 -4.06
CA GLN A 211 5.63 -18.78 -3.35
C GLN A 211 6.63 -17.91 -2.58
N PHE A 212 7.07 -16.79 -3.16
CA PHE A 212 7.91 -15.80 -2.46
C PHE A 212 7.23 -15.26 -1.19
N LEU A 213 5.93 -14.96 -1.26
CA LEU A 213 5.16 -14.45 -0.12
C LEU A 213 5.04 -15.49 1.00
N VAL A 214 4.61 -16.72 0.70
CA VAL A 214 4.26 -17.71 1.72
C VAL A 214 5.36 -18.70 2.06
N GLY A 215 6.44 -18.74 1.29
CA GLY A 215 7.50 -19.73 1.40
C GLY A 215 7.12 -21.08 0.79
N LYS A 216 7.94 -22.10 1.06
CA LYS A 216 7.69 -23.47 0.59
C LYS A 216 6.61 -24.16 1.42
N ASN A 217 5.87 -25.08 0.80
CA ASN A 217 4.87 -25.95 1.44
C ASN A 217 3.69 -25.23 2.11
N ARG A 218 3.39 -23.99 1.72
CA ARG A 218 2.20 -23.27 2.17
C ARG A 218 1.36 -22.87 0.96
N HIS A 219 0.05 -23.00 1.08
CA HIS A 219 -0.88 -22.55 0.05
C HIS A 219 -0.99 -21.02 0.07
N CYS A 220 -1.08 -20.43 -1.11
CA CYS A 220 -1.35 -19.02 -1.31
C CYS A 220 -2.41 -18.88 -2.40
N ARG A 221 -3.55 -18.29 -2.06
CA ARG A 221 -4.59 -17.99 -3.04
C ARG A 221 -4.11 -16.87 -3.94
N VAL A 222 -4.11 -17.06 -5.26
CA VAL A 222 -3.85 -15.98 -6.22
C VAL A 222 -5.18 -15.41 -6.68
N ALA A 223 -5.33 -14.09 -6.62
CA ALA A 223 -6.54 -13.40 -7.01
C ALA A 223 -6.20 -12.16 -7.84
N GLU A 224 -6.82 -12.04 -9.01
CA GLU A 224 -6.61 -10.93 -9.92
C GLU A 224 -7.91 -10.11 -10.06
N ALA A 225 -7.90 -8.88 -9.55
CA ALA A 225 -9.00 -7.95 -9.75
C ALA A 225 -8.73 -7.11 -10.99
N ARG A 226 -9.62 -7.22 -11.98
CA ARG A 226 -9.60 -6.38 -13.18
C ARG A 226 -10.46 -5.15 -12.94
N ILE A 227 -9.93 -4.00 -13.34
CA ILE A 227 -10.71 -2.77 -13.47
C ILE A 227 -10.56 -2.35 -14.91
N GLU A 228 -11.65 -2.40 -15.65
CA GLU A 228 -11.73 -1.75 -16.95
C GLU A 228 -11.88 -0.26 -16.67
N LYS A 229 -10.77 0.47 -16.75
CA LYS A 229 -10.79 1.93 -16.74
C LYS A 229 -10.27 2.40 -18.08
N GLU A 230 -11.06 3.17 -18.80
CA GLU A 230 -10.56 3.82 -20.00
C GLU A 230 -9.43 4.77 -19.64
N GLN A 231 -8.26 4.50 -20.23
CA GLN A 231 -7.08 5.34 -20.09
C GLN A 231 -6.79 5.93 -21.46
N ILE A 232 -6.83 7.26 -21.54
CA ILE A 232 -6.38 7.99 -22.72
C ILE A 232 -4.87 8.18 -22.56
N VAL A 233 -4.09 7.49 -23.39
CA VAL A 233 -2.64 7.60 -23.40
C VAL A 233 -2.22 8.39 -24.64
N ASP A 234 -1.86 9.64 -24.43
CA ASP A 234 -1.34 10.51 -25.48
C ASP A 234 0.19 10.57 -25.42
N VAL A 235 0.83 10.30 -26.56
CA VAL A 235 2.28 10.49 -26.70
C VAL A 235 2.53 11.86 -27.32
N PHE A 236 3.19 12.72 -26.54
CA PHE A 236 3.61 14.03 -27.01
C PHE A 236 5.09 14.02 -27.44
N SER A 237 5.40 14.56 -28.61
CA SER A 237 6.77 14.80 -29.06
C SER A 237 6.93 16.22 -29.58
N PRO A 238 7.84 17.03 -29.01
CA PRO A 238 8.09 18.41 -29.44
C PRO A 238 8.59 18.54 -30.89
N ILE A 239 9.05 17.43 -31.48
CA ILE A 239 9.68 17.36 -32.81
C ILE A 239 8.63 17.04 -33.90
N ARG A 240 7.37 16.75 -33.53
CA ARG A 240 6.30 16.36 -34.48
C ARG A 240 6.05 17.36 -35.62
N ARG A 241 6.36 18.64 -35.43
CA ARG A 241 6.14 19.69 -36.44
C ARG A 241 7.40 20.09 -37.20
N ASP A 242 8.59 19.84 -36.66
CA ASP A 242 9.87 20.18 -37.28
C ASP A 242 10.94 19.18 -36.79
N PRO A 243 11.47 18.32 -37.67
CA PRO A 243 12.48 17.32 -37.32
C PRO A 243 13.82 17.89 -36.82
N TYR A 244 14.14 19.14 -37.19
CA TYR A 244 15.45 19.77 -36.91
C TYR A 244 15.31 21.16 -36.29
N PRO A 245 14.77 21.24 -35.06
CA PRO A 245 14.62 22.52 -34.40
C PRO A 245 15.98 23.09 -33.93
N PRO A 246 16.13 24.43 -33.82
CA PRO A 246 17.34 25.07 -33.30
C PRO A 246 17.75 24.57 -31.91
N SER A 247 19.02 24.75 -31.52
CA SER A 247 19.50 24.36 -30.18
C SER A 247 18.68 25.03 -29.06
N GLY A 248 18.24 24.25 -28.07
CA GLY A 248 17.41 24.72 -26.95
C GLY A 248 15.89 24.75 -27.18
N TYR A 249 15.43 24.57 -28.42
CA TYR A 249 14.01 24.70 -28.81
C TYR A 249 13.07 23.69 -28.14
N THR A 250 13.56 22.48 -27.84
CA THR A 250 12.75 21.39 -27.25
C THR A 250 12.31 21.69 -25.82
N GLY A 251 13.19 22.27 -25.01
CA GLY A 251 12.94 22.48 -23.57
C GLY A 251 11.87 23.54 -23.32
N VAL A 252 12.05 24.75 -23.88
CA VAL A 252 11.14 25.88 -23.66
C VAL A 252 9.73 25.58 -24.18
N ARG A 253 9.63 24.96 -25.36
CA ARG A 253 8.34 24.59 -25.93
C ARG A 253 7.63 23.52 -25.10
N LEU A 254 8.36 22.50 -24.66
CA LEU A 254 7.82 21.48 -23.76
C LEU A 254 7.28 22.11 -22.47
N TYR A 255 8.00 23.07 -21.87
CA TYR A 255 7.50 23.81 -20.70
C TYR A 255 6.27 24.67 -21.01
N ALA A 256 6.23 25.37 -22.14
CA ALA A 256 5.08 26.18 -22.54
C ALA A 256 3.83 25.32 -22.71
N GLU A 257 3.93 24.21 -23.43
CA GLU A 257 2.81 23.30 -23.67
C GLU A 257 2.40 22.56 -22.39
N LEU A 258 3.36 22.11 -21.58
CA LEU A 258 3.08 21.56 -20.25
C LEU A 258 2.37 22.58 -19.34
N SER A 259 2.76 23.86 -19.41
CA SER A 259 2.10 24.92 -18.63
C SER A 259 0.65 25.13 -19.04
N GLN A 260 0.35 24.99 -20.33
CA GLN A 260 -1.01 25.06 -20.85
C GLN A 260 -1.83 23.87 -20.35
N LEU A 261 -1.27 22.65 -20.42
CA LEU A 261 -1.90 21.45 -19.88
C LEU A 261 -2.19 21.58 -18.37
N ILE A 262 -1.21 22.04 -17.59
CA ILE A 262 -1.37 22.28 -16.15
C ILE A 262 -2.45 23.31 -15.85
N ARG A 263 -2.53 24.41 -16.62
CA ARG A 263 -3.56 25.44 -16.44
C ARG A 263 -4.96 24.94 -16.81
N SER A 264 -5.06 24.04 -17.79
CA SER A 264 -6.34 23.53 -18.29
C SER A 264 -6.96 22.42 -17.43
N ARG A 265 -6.23 21.86 -16.46
CA ARG A 265 -6.67 20.72 -15.64
C ARG A 265 -6.66 21.09 -14.16
N GLN A 266 -7.57 20.51 -13.37
CA GLN A 266 -7.68 20.78 -11.94
C GLN A 266 -6.49 20.24 -11.13
N SER A 267 -5.90 19.13 -11.56
CA SER A 267 -4.78 18.48 -10.88
C SER A 267 -3.94 17.75 -11.89
N VAL A 268 -2.63 18.02 -11.88
CA VAL A 268 -1.68 17.41 -12.81
C VAL A 268 -0.49 16.88 -12.01
N ILE A 269 -0.15 15.61 -12.24
CA ILE A 269 1.08 15.00 -11.73
C ILE A 269 2.06 14.92 -12.89
N VAL A 270 3.23 15.53 -12.70
CA VAL A 270 4.33 15.53 -13.68
C VAL A 270 5.44 14.64 -13.16
N PHE A 271 5.70 13.54 -13.87
CA PHE A 271 6.83 12.65 -13.56
C PHE A 271 8.08 13.10 -14.31
N THR A 272 9.22 13.13 -13.61
CA THR A 272 10.54 13.41 -14.21
C THR A 272 11.57 12.43 -13.68
N ASN A 273 12.53 12.05 -14.51
CA ASN A 273 13.52 11.01 -14.16
C ASN A 273 14.68 11.51 -13.30
N VAL A 274 14.86 12.83 -13.15
CA VAL A 274 15.99 13.43 -12.44
C VAL A 274 15.50 14.48 -11.45
N ARG A 275 15.99 14.42 -10.21
CA ARG A 275 15.61 15.36 -9.14
C ARG A 275 15.79 16.83 -9.52
N VAL A 276 16.84 17.15 -10.29
CA VAL A 276 17.10 18.51 -10.79
C VAL A 276 15.96 19.00 -11.69
N CYS A 277 15.43 18.15 -12.57
CA CYS A 277 14.28 18.49 -13.41
C CYS A 277 13.01 18.75 -12.58
N ALA A 278 12.78 17.99 -11.52
CA ALA A 278 11.63 18.22 -10.63
C ALA A 278 11.69 19.61 -9.97
N SER A 279 12.87 19.99 -9.46
CA SER A 279 13.12 21.33 -8.91
C SER A 279 12.94 22.43 -9.95
N SER A 280 13.36 22.19 -11.19
CA SER A 280 13.24 23.17 -12.28
C SER A 280 11.82 23.33 -12.80
N CYS A 281 11.03 22.25 -12.90
CA CYS A 281 9.59 22.36 -13.15
C CYS A 281 8.89 23.19 -12.05
N ARG A 282 9.28 23.02 -10.77
CA ARG A 282 8.75 23.83 -9.66
C ARG A 282 9.16 25.31 -9.77
N ASN A 283 10.42 25.57 -10.12
CA ASN A 283 10.99 26.92 -10.22
C ASN A 283 10.69 27.64 -11.55
N TRP A 284 10.09 26.98 -12.55
CA TRP A 284 9.72 27.64 -13.80
C TRP A 284 8.63 28.72 -13.60
N ARG A 285 7.90 28.68 -12.47
CA ARG A 285 7.05 29.79 -12.02
C ARG A 285 7.84 31.07 -11.63
N THR A 286 9.15 30.99 -11.42
CA THR A 286 9.95 32.08 -10.84
C THR A 286 11.24 32.43 -11.59
N ARG A 287 11.76 31.65 -12.55
CA ARG A 287 12.93 32.07 -13.36
C ARG A 287 13.10 31.28 -14.66
N SER A 288 13.28 32.01 -15.75
CA SER A 288 13.69 31.51 -17.07
C SER A 288 15.14 31.00 -17.06
N LYS A 289 15.37 29.70 -16.84
CA LYS A 289 16.63 29.03 -17.21
C LYS A 289 16.37 27.64 -17.81
N PHE A 290 17.07 27.36 -18.90
CA PHE A 290 16.94 26.18 -19.77
C PHE A 290 17.44 24.90 -19.12
N ILE A 291 16.62 23.84 -19.15
CA ILE A 291 17.04 22.46 -18.89
C ILE A 291 16.37 21.54 -19.92
N THR A 292 17.15 20.62 -20.47
CA THR A 292 16.74 19.59 -21.43
C THR A 292 15.99 18.47 -20.70
N LEU A 293 14.71 18.31 -20.99
CA LEU A 293 13.85 17.23 -20.50
C LEU A 293 13.70 16.18 -21.60
N ARG A 294 13.97 14.91 -21.27
CA ARG A 294 13.95 13.81 -22.25
C ARG A 294 12.59 13.10 -22.33
N TRP A 295 11.79 13.10 -21.26
CA TRP A 295 10.46 12.48 -21.20
C TRP A 295 9.59 13.12 -20.11
N ILE A 296 8.30 13.31 -20.39
CA ILE A 296 7.29 13.71 -19.40
C ILE A 296 6.05 12.84 -19.59
N ALA A 297 5.60 12.20 -18.53
CA ALA A 297 4.28 11.58 -18.48
C ALA A 297 3.32 12.53 -17.73
N VAL A 298 2.21 12.88 -18.38
CA VAL A 298 1.12 13.66 -17.81
C VAL A 298 -0.04 12.68 -17.61
N CYS A 299 -0.44 12.44 -16.36
CA CYS A 299 -1.66 11.69 -16.05
C CYS A 299 -2.73 12.66 -15.57
N ASP A 300 -3.88 12.68 -16.24
CA ASP A 300 -5.07 13.34 -15.72
C ASP A 300 -5.80 12.40 -14.74
N LEU A 301 -6.10 12.90 -13.54
CA LEU A 301 -6.74 12.15 -12.48
C LEU A 301 -8.28 12.24 -12.51
N ARG A 302 -8.88 12.93 -13.49
CA ARG A 302 -10.33 13.01 -13.66
C ARG A 302 -10.75 13.03 -15.13
N SER A 303 -10.71 11.88 -15.83
CA SER A 303 -11.63 11.68 -16.94
C SER A 303 -13.04 11.51 -16.35
N LYS A 304 -13.85 12.57 -16.45
CA LYS A 304 -15.30 12.46 -16.31
C LYS A 304 -15.80 11.56 -17.45
N ILE A 305 -16.64 10.62 -17.05
CA ILE A 305 -17.53 9.80 -17.86
C ILE A 305 -18.21 10.69 -18.92
N VAL A 306 -18.08 10.31 -20.18
CA VAL A 306 -19.12 10.47 -21.20
C VAL A 306 -19.43 9.07 -21.70
#